data_AF-A0A815SI12-F1
#
_entry.id   AF-A0A815SI12-F1
#
_cell.length_a   1.000
_cell.length_b   1.000
_cell.length_c   1.000
_cell.angle_alpha   90.00
_cell.angle_beta   90.00
_cell.angle_gamma   90.00
#
_symmetry.space_group_name_H-M   'P 1'
#
loop_
_entity.id
_entity.type
_entity.pdbx_description
1 polymer ?
#
loop_
_entity_poly.entity_id
_entity_poly.type
_entity_poly.pdbx_seq_one_letter_code
_entity_poly.pdbx_strand_id
1 'polypeptide(L)'
;MLQVYIILSYILINTFQINLCSASLLLVDRKNPCRAYGNASVYDITNLVKEWPITLQGPGFSAGEYNYWWSCAGKTQYCEDIDTAVCQQRIDGSPVRFNAGNVSPQLWFGLFNGAAFQTNLTWDIMYPNLQSDPKLIDGTGIRVTVVHFIVDPNIEKPLFTMNGENKYTEYSITVRGKCIGQPAVNQTTFVQGYCDPQTGQVVPAHQ
;
A
#
# COMPACT_ATOMS: atom_id res chain seq x y z
N MET A 1 51.24 -3.05 -52.24
CA MET A 1 49.78 -2.96 -51.98
C MET A 1 49.56 -3.42 -50.55
N LEU A 2 49.23 -2.49 -49.65
CA LEU A 2 49.12 -2.72 -48.21
C LEU A 2 47.63 -2.95 -47.87
N GLN A 3 47.27 -4.18 -47.47
CA GLN A 3 45.93 -4.51 -47.02
C GLN A 3 45.74 -4.05 -45.57
N VAL A 4 44.88 -3.06 -45.37
CA VAL A 4 44.45 -2.58 -44.05
C VAL A 4 43.32 -3.50 -43.58
N TYR A 5 43.61 -4.31 -42.55
CA TYR A 5 42.61 -5.10 -41.85
C TYR A 5 41.85 -4.19 -40.87
N ILE A 6 40.58 -3.93 -41.16
CA ILE A 6 39.65 -3.26 -40.23
C ILE A 6 39.26 -4.28 -39.18
N ILE A 7 39.78 -4.11 -37.96
CA ILE A 7 39.33 -4.84 -36.77
C ILE A 7 37.94 -4.32 -36.42
N LEU A 8 36.89 -5.07 -36.75
CA LEU A 8 35.56 -4.85 -36.19
C LEU A 8 35.61 -5.15 -34.69
N SER A 9 35.73 -4.11 -33.88
CA SER A 9 35.50 -4.19 -32.44
C SER A 9 34.06 -4.59 -32.19
N TYR A 10 33.87 -5.80 -31.67
CA TYR A 10 32.62 -6.24 -31.04
C TYR A 10 32.33 -5.29 -29.87
N ILE A 11 31.44 -4.32 -30.10
CA ILE A 11 30.79 -3.59 -29.02
C ILE A 11 29.86 -4.61 -28.37
N LEU A 12 30.36 -5.27 -27.33
CA LEU A 12 29.53 -5.89 -26.30
C LEU A 12 28.67 -4.78 -25.72
N ILE A 13 27.48 -4.59 -26.30
CA ILE A 13 26.38 -3.90 -25.66
C ILE A 13 26.02 -4.81 -24.48
N ASN A 14 26.72 -4.63 -23.36
CA ASN A 14 26.19 -4.98 -22.06
C ASN A 14 24.91 -4.17 -21.93
N THR A 15 23.81 -4.77 -22.33
CA THR A 15 22.48 -4.36 -21.94
C THR A 15 22.47 -4.43 -20.42
N PHE A 16 22.85 -3.31 -19.79
CA PHE A 16 22.47 -3.01 -18.42
C PHE A 16 20.95 -3.15 -18.41
N GLN A 17 20.46 -4.31 -17.96
CA GLN A 17 19.10 -4.40 -17.49
C GLN A 17 19.06 -3.51 -16.26
N ILE A 18 18.68 -2.25 -16.50
CA ILE A 18 18.20 -1.38 -15.44
C ILE A 18 16.98 -2.12 -14.92
N ASN A 19 17.13 -2.81 -13.79
CA ASN A 19 16.01 -3.23 -12.97
C ASN A 19 15.35 -1.95 -12.47
N LEU A 20 14.58 -1.31 -13.35
CA LEU A 20 13.59 -0.32 -12.96
C LEU A 20 12.61 -1.11 -12.09
N CYS A 21 12.78 -1.01 -10.78
CA CYS A 21 11.77 -1.44 -9.82
C CYS A 21 10.52 -0.62 -10.18
N SER A 22 9.68 -1.18 -11.06
CA SER A 22 8.69 -0.41 -11.82
C SER A 22 7.43 -0.27 -10.98
N ALA A 23 7.54 0.50 -9.91
CA ALA A 23 6.38 0.97 -9.18
C ALA A 23 5.69 2.04 -10.03
N SER A 24 4.45 1.74 -10.44
CA SER A 24 3.54 2.65 -11.10
C SER A 24 2.62 3.30 -10.08
N LEU A 25 2.41 4.61 -10.22
CA LEU A 25 1.38 5.30 -9.48
C LEU A 25 0.01 4.86 -10.02
N LEU A 26 -0.86 4.41 -9.14
CA LEU A 26 -2.22 3.99 -9.46
C LEU A 26 -3.19 5.16 -9.25
N LEU A 27 -4.23 5.20 -10.08
CA LEU A 27 -5.30 6.18 -10.02
C LEU A 27 -6.36 5.76 -9.00
N VAL A 28 -6.43 6.46 -7.88
CA VAL A 28 -7.46 6.26 -6.84
C VAL A 28 -8.86 6.52 -7.39
N ASP A 29 -9.81 5.64 -7.06
CA ASP A 29 -11.24 5.87 -7.34
C ASP A 29 -11.78 7.00 -6.44
N ARG A 30 -12.27 8.06 -7.06
CA ARG A 30 -12.82 9.24 -6.35
C ARG A 30 -14.07 8.93 -5.53
N LYS A 31 -14.83 7.89 -5.88
CA LYS A 31 -16.04 7.47 -5.16
C LYS A 31 -15.75 6.44 -4.07
N ASN A 32 -14.64 5.72 -4.20
CA ASN A 32 -14.23 4.67 -3.30
C ASN A 32 -12.73 4.72 -3.02
N PRO A 33 -12.26 5.43 -1.98
CA PRO A 33 -10.83 5.54 -1.68
C PRO A 33 -10.17 4.19 -1.36
N CYS A 34 -10.94 3.13 -1.10
CA CYS A 34 -10.42 1.78 -0.93
C CYS A 34 -10.14 1.06 -2.26
N ARG A 35 -10.20 1.77 -3.40
CA ARG A 35 -9.99 1.22 -4.74
C ARG A 35 -9.06 2.10 -5.55
N ALA A 36 -8.20 1.48 -6.35
CA ALA A 36 -7.35 2.15 -7.33
C ALA A 36 -7.26 1.38 -8.65
N TYR A 37 -6.93 2.10 -9.72
CA TYR A 37 -6.83 1.60 -11.09
C TYR A 37 -5.44 1.85 -11.65
N GLY A 38 -4.92 0.89 -12.40
CA GLY A 38 -3.64 1.05 -13.08
C GLY A 38 -3.20 -0.24 -13.74
N ASN A 39 -2.34 -0.15 -14.75
CA ASN A 39 -1.79 -1.30 -15.48
C ASN A 39 -2.91 -2.23 -16.03
N ALA A 40 -3.96 -1.62 -16.59
CA ALA A 40 -5.17 -2.31 -17.07
C ALA A 40 -5.85 -3.19 -16.01
N SER A 41 -5.72 -2.84 -14.73
CA SER A 41 -6.22 -3.61 -13.61
C SER A 41 -6.84 -2.76 -12.50
N VAL A 42 -7.46 -3.47 -11.55
CA VAL A 42 -8.12 -2.92 -10.36
C VAL A 42 -7.46 -3.51 -9.12
N TYR A 43 -7.17 -2.62 -8.17
CA TYR A 43 -6.80 -2.96 -6.81
C TYR A 43 -7.97 -2.54 -5.92
N ASP A 44 -8.55 -3.47 -5.15
CA ASP A 44 -9.75 -3.18 -4.36
C ASP A 44 -9.69 -3.84 -2.98
N ILE A 45 -9.54 -3.00 -1.96
CA ILE A 45 -9.48 -3.40 -0.55
C ILE A 45 -10.76 -3.06 0.22
N THR A 46 -11.84 -2.70 -0.48
CA THR A 46 -13.13 -2.31 0.16
C THR A 46 -13.60 -3.38 1.13
N ASN A 47 -13.52 -4.64 0.70
CA ASN A 47 -13.92 -5.82 1.46
C ASN A 47 -12.73 -6.48 2.18
N LEU A 48 -11.60 -5.78 2.38
CA LEU A 48 -10.43 -6.37 3.05
C LEU A 48 -10.76 -6.87 4.46
N VAL A 49 -11.65 -6.16 5.15
CA VAL A 49 -12.22 -6.56 6.43
C VAL A 49 -13.74 -6.41 6.41
N LYS A 50 -14.41 -7.08 7.34
CA LYS A 50 -15.87 -6.99 7.50
C LYS A 50 -16.31 -5.63 8.03
N GLU A 51 -15.51 -5.06 8.93
CA GLU A 51 -15.81 -3.81 9.62
C GLU A 51 -14.55 -2.95 9.67
N TRP A 52 -14.72 -1.67 9.31
CA TRP A 52 -13.70 -0.62 9.40
C TRP A 52 -14.08 0.36 10.53
N PRO A 53 -13.10 1.00 11.19
CA PRO A 53 -11.66 0.80 11.08
C PRO A 53 -11.21 -0.51 11.73
N ILE A 54 -10.03 -1.02 11.34
CA ILE A 54 -9.38 -2.09 12.09
C ILE A 54 -8.54 -1.51 13.22
N THR A 55 -8.40 -2.24 14.32
CA THR A 55 -7.49 -1.89 15.41
C THR A 55 -6.26 -2.79 15.36
N LEU A 56 -5.08 -2.17 15.35
CA LEU A 56 -3.79 -2.83 15.44
C LEU A 56 -3.06 -2.35 16.69
N GLN A 57 -2.26 -3.22 17.30
CA GLN A 57 -1.35 -2.84 18.37
C GLN A 57 0.08 -2.99 17.88
N GLY A 58 0.94 -2.07 18.30
CA GLY A 58 2.35 -2.16 17.99
C GLY A 58 3.18 -1.08 18.65
N PRO A 59 4.50 -1.18 18.49
CA PRO A 59 5.44 -0.27 19.12
C PRO A 59 5.36 1.11 18.48
N GLY A 60 5.48 2.15 19.30
CA GLY A 60 5.81 3.50 18.87
C GLY A 60 7.25 3.85 19.18
N PHE A 61 7.66 5.06 18.80
CA PHE A 61 8.97 5.58 19.20
C PHE A 61 9.05 5.68 20.73
N SER A 62 10.19 5.31 21.32
CA SER A 62 10.51 5.26 22.77
C SER A 62 9.95 4.08 23.58
N ALA A 63 9.69 2.94 22.92
CA ALA A 63 9.26 1.68 23.56
C ALA A 63 7.88 1.72 24.24
N GLY A 64 7.06 2.72 23.91
CA GLY A 64 5.64 2.72 24.24
C GLY A 64 4.84 1.87 23.26
N GLU A 65 3.78 1.22 23.73
CA GLU A 65 2.81 0.52 22.89
C GLU A 65 1.61 1.43 22.58
N TYR A 66 1.12 1.35 21.35
CA TYR A 66 0.03 2.17 20.84
C TYR A 66 -1.05 1.31 20.19
N ASN A 67 -2.29 1.79 20.28
CA ASN A 67 -3.36 1.39 19.40
C ASN A 67 -3.28 2.23 18.13
N TYR A 68 -3.43 1.57 16.98
CA TYR A 68 -3.52 2.17 15.67
C TYR A 68 -4.84 1.77 15.04
N TRP A 69 -5.64 2.75 14.64
CA TRP A 69 -6.87 2.52 13.89
C TRP A 69 -6.64 2.88 12.44
N TRP A 70 -6.81 1.90 11.55
CA TRP A 70 -6.67 2.11 10.11
C TRP A 70 -8.00 1.95 9.40
N SER A 71 -8.33 2.90 8.53
CA SER A 71 -9.44 2.86 7.58
C SER A 71 -9.00 3.35 6.21
N CYS A 72 -9.21 2.56 5.17
CA CYS A 72 -8.99 3.00 3.78
C CYS A 72 -9.95 4.10 3.32
N ALA A 73 -10.97 4.43 4.11
CA ALA A 73 -11.98 5.45 3.80
C ALA A 73 -12.05 6.61 4.82
N GLY A 74 -11.08 6.72 5.73
CA GLY A 74 -10.91 7.90 6.59
C GLY A 74 -11.78 7.92 7.85
N LYS A 75 -12.63 6.89 8.03
CA LYS A 75 -13.62 6.84 9.10
C LYS A 75 -13.10 6.14 10.34
N THR A 76 -12.02 6.65 10.94
CA THR A 76 -11.51 6.06 12.19
C THR A 76 -12.40 6.37 13.39
N GLN A 77 -13.10 7.50 13.44
CA GLN A 77 -13.87 7.99 14.61
C GLN A 77 -13.03 8.34 15.85
N TYR A 78 -11.74 8.00 15.86
CA TYR A 78 -10.85 8.24 17.00
C TYR A 78 -10.11 9.57 16.87
N CYS A 79 -9.69 9.97 15.68
CA CYS A 79 -9.08 11.28 15.46
C CYS A 79 -10.16 12.31 15.04
N GLU A 80 -9.93 13.59 15.35
CA GLU A 80 -10.91 14.66 15.07
C GLU A 80 -11.11 14.92 13.57
N ASP A 81 -10.06 14.75 12.78
CA ASP A 81 -10.10 14.91 11.33
C ASP A 81 -10.84 13.73 10.67
N ILE A 82 -11.93 14.06 9.97
CA ILE A 82 -12.82 13.12 9.28
C ILE A 82 -12.16 12.38 8.11
N ASP A 83 -11.01 12.86 7.63
CA ASP A 83 -10.25 12.26 6.54
C ASP A 83 -9.05 11.43 7.06
N THR A 84 -8.97 11.21 8.38
CA THR A 84 -7.87 10.44 8.98
C THR A 84 -7.94 8.96 8.56
N ALA A 85 -6.99 8.53 7.74
CA ALA A 85 -6.82 7.12 7.39
C ALA A 85 -6.27 6.31 8.57
N VAL A 86 -5.31 6.88 9.32
CA VAL A 86 -4.66 6.21 10.43
C VAL A 86 -4.60 7.10 11.66
N CYS A 87 -5.18 6.63 12.77
CA CYS A 87 -5.16 7.31 14.05
C CYS A 87 -4.37 6.49 15.07
N GLN A 88 -3.54 7.14 15.89
CA GLN A 88 -2.70 6.50 16.91
C GLN A 88 -3.09 7.01 18.32
N GLN A 89 -3.09 6.14 19.32
CA GLN A 89 -3.26 6.49 20.74
C GLN A 89 -2.43 5.56 21.62
N ARG A 90 -1.82 6.08 22.69
CA ARG A 90 -1.09 5.23 23.66
C ARG A 90 -2.05 4.25 24.34
N ILE A 91 -1.61 3.01 24.57
CA ILE A 91 -2.42 1.98 25.23
C ILE A 91 -2.67 2.30 26.70
N ASP A 92 -1.80 3.10 27.33
CA ASP A 92 -1.92 3.52 28.74
C ASP A 92 -3.11 4.46 29.03
N GLY A 93 -3.97 4.72 28.04
CA GLY A 93 -5.19 5.49 28.21
C GLY A 93 -4.99 6.99 28.13
N SER A 94 -3.80 7.47 27.71
CA SER A 94 -3.61 8.89 27.39
C SER A 94 -4.72 9.38 26.45
N PRO A 95 -5.42 10.48 26.75
CA PRO A 95 -6.47 11.00 25.88
C PRO A 95 -5.92 11.57 24.57
N VAL A 96 -4.60 11.76 24.49
CA VAL A 96 -3.93 12.32 23.32
C VAL A 96 -3.94 11.28 22.20
N ARG A 97 -4.54 11.68 21.07
CA ARG A 97 -4.58 10.91 19.84
C ARG A 97 -3.77 11.63 18.78
N PHE A 98 -3.36 10.90 17.76
CA PHE A 98 -2.36 11.34 16.80
C PHE A 98 -2.82 10.96 15.39
N ASN A 99 -3.09 11.94 14.53
CA ASN A 99 -3.29 11.65 13.09
C ASN A 99 -1.94 11.21 12.48
N ALA A 100 -1.90 9.97 12.00
CA ALA A 100 -0.73 9.32 11.39
C ALA A 100 -0.85 9.15 9.86
N GLY A 101 -1.88 9.71 9.24
CA GLY A 101 -2.07 9.73 7.79
C GLY A 101 -3.50 10.06 7.39
N ASN A 102 -3.66 10.78 6.28
CA ASN A 102 -4.96 11.13 5.70
C ASN A 102 -5.26 10.30 4.45
N VAL A 103 -6.54 10.07 4.16
CA VAL A 103 -6.99 9.43 2.92
C VAL A 103 -6.73 10.31 1.72
N SER A 104 -6.81 11.62 1.87
CA SER A 104 -6.50 12.56 0.80
C SER A 104 -5.32 13.46 1.19
N PRO A 105 -4.19 13.41 0.45
CA PRO A 105 -3.93 12.63 -0.77
C PRO A 105 -3.24 11.30 -0.46
N GLN A 106 -3.94 10.17 -0.59
CA GLN A 106 -3.28 8.87 -0.61
C GLN A 106 -2.62 8.60 -1.96
N LEU A 107 -1.50 7.88 -1.93
CA LEU A 107 -0.76 7.46 -3.11
C LEU A 107 -0.70 5.94 -3.14
N TRP A 108 -1.14 5.35 -4.25
CA TRP A 108 -1.14 3.92 -4.45
C TRP A 108 -0.02 3.53 -5.42
N PHE A 109 0.80 2.55 -5.06
CA PHE A 109 1.93 2.11 -5.84
C PHE A 109 1.79 0.64 -6.15
N GLY A 110 1.69 0.26 -7.43
CA GLY A 110 1.63 -1.13 -7.87
C GLY A 110 2.65 -1.42 -8.96
N LEU A 111 2.94 -2.69 -9.23
CA LEU A 111 3.95 -3.07 -10.23
C LEU A 111 3.43 -2.96 -11.67
N PHE A 112 4.21 -2.30 -12.55
CA PHE A 112 3.85 -1.95 -13.93
C PHE A 112 3.54 -3.14 -14.86
N ASN A 113 4.08 -4.33 -14.56
CA ASN A 113 3.92 -5.53 -15.41
C ASN A 113 2.96 -6.60 -14.84
N GLY A 114 2.18 -6.24 -13.81
CA GLY A 114 1.13 -7.09 -13.25
C GLY A 114 1.61 -8.42 -12.65
N ALA A 115 0.65 -9.21 -12.18
CA ALA A 115 0.86 -10.50 -11.51
C ALA A 115 1.38 -11.62 -12.43
N ALA A 116 1.46 -11.39 -13.74
CA ALA A 116 1.80 -12.41 -14.74
C ALA A 116 3.21 -13.02 -14.59
N PHE A 117 4.12 -12.32 -13.91
CA PHE A 117 5.53 -12.69 -13.85
C PHE A 117 6.12 -12.79 -12.44
N GLN A 118 5.31 -12.56 -11.39
CA GLN A 118 5.83 -12.53 -10.03
C GLN A 118 5.04 -13.44 -9.10
N THR A 119 5.77 -14.39 -8.52
CA THR A 119 5.30 -15.28 -7.44
C THR A 119 5.06 -14.55 -6.12
N ASN A 120 5.53 -13.29 -5.98
CA ASN A 120 5.43 -12.47 -4.78
C ASN A 120 4.97 -11.05 -5.14
N LEU A 121 3.70 -10.90 -5.54
CA LEU A 121 3.14 -9.59 -5.86
C LEU A 121 3.10 -8.72 -4.60
N THR A 122 3.70 -7.53 -4.69
CA THR A 122 3.63 -6.49 -3.65
C THR A 122 3.10 -5.18 -4.22
N TRP A 123 2.38 -4.42 -3.39
CA TRP A 123 1.97 -3.04 -3.67
C TRP A 123 1.81 -2.29 -2.36
N ASP A 124 1.79 -0.97 -2.45
CA ASP A 124 1.80 -0.09 -1.28
C ASP A 124 0.73 0.98 -1.39
N ILE A 125 0.22 1.42 -0.23
CA ILE A 125 -0.56 2.64 -0.10
C ILE A 125 0.14 3.55 0.90
N MET A 126 0.42 4.76 0.49
CA MET A 126 0.99 5.81 1.32
C MET A 126 -0.12 6.79 1.70
N TYR A 127 -0.31 7.00 3.00
CA TYR A 127 -1.24 7.96 3.60
C TYR A 127 -0.43 9.08 4.26
N PRO A 128 -0.06 10.13 3.50
CA PRO A 128 0.57 11.30 4.09
C PRO A 128 -0.43 12.05 4.96
N ASN A 129 0.03 12.55 6.10
CA ASN A 129 -0.69 13.53 6.88
C ASN A 129 -0.40 14.90 6.26
N LEU A 130 -1.30 15.40 5.41
CA LEU A 130 -1.32 16.80 5.04
C LEU A 130 -2.18 17.53 6.06
N GLN A 131 -1.54 18.00 7.13
CA GLN A 131 -2.19 18.78 8.17
C GLN A 131 -2.84 20.02 7.55
N SER A 132 -4.16 19.97 7.38
CA SER A 132 -4.95 21.05 6.78
C SER A 132 -5.33 22.14 7.79
N ASP A 133 -5.42 21.77 9.08
CA ASP A 133 -5.65 22.69 10.21
C ASP A 133 -4.49 22.62 11.22
N PRO A 134 -3.70 23.70 11.39
CA PRO A 134 -2.65 23.80 12.40
C PRO A 134 -3.14 23.68 13.85
N LYS A 135 -4.45 23.73 14.11
CA LYS A 135 -5.01 23.51 15.44
C LYS A 135 -5.19 22.03 15.76
N LEU A 136 -5.22 21.17 14.75
CA LEU A 136 -5.26 19.72 14.85
C LEU A 136 -3.85 19.11 14.88
N ILE A 137 -2.84 19.92 15.22
CA ILE A 137 -1.46 19.48 15.40
C ILE A 137 -1.41 18.59 16.65
N ASP A 138 -1.63 17.30 16.43
CA ASP A 138 -1.38 16.30 17.43
C ASP A 138 0.11 15.90 17.38
N GLY A 139 1.05 16.80 17.69
CA GLY A 139 2.50 16.54 17.69
C GLY A 139 3.29 17.14 16.52
N THR A 140 4.62 17.01 16.54
CA THR A 140 5.51 17.77 15.64
C THR A 140 5.94 16.95 14.41
N GLY A 141 5.76 17.50 13.20
CA GLY A 141 6.38 17.00 11.97
C GLY A 141 5.41 16.38 10.96
N ILE A 142 5.95 16.02 9.79
CA ILE A 142 5.21 15.31 8.75
C ILE A 142 5.09 13.85 9.18
N ARG A 143 3.85 13.36 9.24
CA ARG A 143 3.54 11.96 9.50
C ARG A 143 3.08 11.27 8.23
N VAL A 144 3.47 10.02 8.04
CA VAL A 144 3.03 9.21 6.92
C VAL A 144 2.87 7.77 7.37
N THR A 145 1.73 7.16 7.05
CA THR A 145 1.60 5.70 7.17
C THR A 145 1.77 5.07 5.80
N VAL A 146 2.63 4.06 5.70
CA VAL A 146 2.74 3.19 4.54
C VAL A 146 2.14 1.84 4.89
N VAL A 147 1.23 1.37 4.05
CA VAL A 147 0.63 0.05 4.15
C VAL A 147 1.18 -0.83 3.04
N HIS A 148 1.93 -1.86 3.42
CA HIS A 148 2.54 -2.82 2.52
C HIS A 148 1.63 -4.03 2.34
N PHE A 149 1.28 -4.34 1.11
CA PHE A 149 0.50 -5.53 0.77
C PHE A 149 1.41 -6.57 0.15
N ILE A 150 1.38 -7.79 0.70
CA ILE A 150 2.21 -8.91 0.25
C ILE A 150 1.30 -10.10 -0.02
N VAL A 151 1.19 -10.50 -1.28
CA VAL A 151 0.43 -11.70 -1.64
C VAL A 151 1.21 -12.92 -1.18
N ASP A 152 0.57 -13.71 -0.32
CA ASP A 152 1.14 -14.94 0.20
C ASP A 152 0.11 -16.07 0.05
N PRO A 153 0.32 -17.04 -0.87
CA PRO A 153 -0.65 -18.09 -1.13
C PRO A 153 -0.88 -19.03 0.07
N ASN A 154 0.01 -19.00 1.08
CA ASN A 154 -0.10 -19.86 2.26
C ASN A 154 -0.94 -19.22 3.38
N ILE A 155 -1.33 -17.96 3.24
CA ILE A 155 -2.10 -17.22 4.25
C ILE A 155 -3.54 -17.06 3.73
N GLU A 156 -4.42 -18.02 4.07
CA GLU A 156 -5.81 -18.05 3.57
C GLU A 156 -6.63 -16.81 3.97
N LYS A 157 -6.38 -16.23 5.15
CA LYS A 157 -7.07 -15.03 5.64
C LYS A 157 -6.09 -13.87 5.80
N PRO A 158 -6.47 -12.63 5.42
CA PRO A 158 -5.60 -11.47 5.59
C PRO A 158 -5.09 -11.34 7.04
N LEU A 159 -3.77 -11.25 7.18
CA LEU A 159 -3.08 -10.97 8.43
C LEU A 159 -2.60 -9.52 8.41
N PHE A 160 -2.85 -8.80 9.50
CA PHE A 160 -2.50 -7.41 9.67
C PHE A 160 -1.47 -7.27 10.78
N THR A 161 -0.39 -6.54 10.51
CA THR A 161 0.68 -6.32 11.48
C THR A 161 1.05 -4.85 11.50
N MET A 162 1.09 -4.24 12.68
CA MET A 162 1.76 -2.95 12.85
C MET A 162 3.26 -3.21 13.04
N ASN A 163 4.08 -2.82 12.07
CA ASN A 163 5.54 -3.03 12.12
C ASN A 163 6.23 -2.01 13.05
N GLY A 164 5.58 -0.86 13.27
CA GLY A 164 6.03 0.19 14.18
C GLY A 164 6.18 1.55 13.52
N GLU A 165 6.84 2.43 14.24
CA GLU A 165 7.03 3.85 13.92
C GLU A 165 8.53 4.20 13.86
N ASN A 166 8.94 4.87 12.80
CA ASN A 166 10.26 5.48 12.67
C ASN A 166 10.18 6.97 13.05
N LYS A 167 10.89 7.33 14.13
CA LYS A 167 11.13 8.71 14.63
C LYS A 167 9.93 9.67 14.53
N TYR A 168 8.74 9.23 14.95
CA TYR A 168 7.52 10.04 14.95
C TYR A 168 6.99 10.51 13.60
N THR A 169 7.55 9.99 12.50
CA THR A 169 7.29 10.50 11.15
C THR A 169 6.75 9.46 10.20
N GLU A 170 7.17 8.21 10.33
CA GLU A 170 6.79 7.15 9.38
C GLU A 170 6.26 5.94 10.14
N TYR A 171 5.09 5.46 9.74
CA TYR A 171 4.41 4.32 10.32
C TYR A 171 4.27 3.24 9.26
N SER A 172 4.38 1.99 9.65
CA SER A 172 4.31 0.88 8.70
C SER A 172 3.33 -0.19 9.16
N ILE A 173 2.38 -0.51 8.29
CA ILE A 173 1.43 -1.61 8.44
C ILE A 173 1.73 -2.64 7.35
N THR A 174 1.77 -3.92 7.69
CA THR A 174 1.80 -5.00 6.70
C THR A 174 0.45 -5.69 6.63
N VAL A 175 -0.05 -5.92 5.42
CA VAL A 175 -1.17 -6.79 5.10
C VAL A 175 -0.64 -7.97 4.29
N ARG A 176 -0.75 -9.20 4.82
CA ARG A 176 -0.35 -10.42 4.11
C ARG A 176 -1.54 -11.33 3.90
N GLY A 177 -1.66 -11.92 2.72
CA GLY A 177 -2.71 -12.89 2.47
C GLY A 177 -2.76 -13.37 1.04
N LYS A 178 -3.45 -14.48 0.82
CA LYS A 178 -3.65 -15.06 -0.50
C LYS A 178 -4.52 -14.17 -1.38
N CYS A 179 -5.54 -13.55 -0.80
CA CYS A 179 -6.43 -12.59 -1.46
C CYS A 179 -6.63 -11.37 -0.57
N ILE A 180 -6.06 -10.25 -0.99
CA ILE A 180 -6.03 -8.99 -0.23
C ILE A 180 -6.31 -7.79 -1.16
N GLY A 181 -7.01 -8.02 -2.28
CA GLY A 181 -7.44 -6.97 -3.20
C GLY A 181 -6.53 -6.78 -4.41
N GLN A 182 -5.60 -7.71 -4.66
CA GLN A 182 -4.74 -7.66 -5.84
C GLN A 182 -5.51 -7.88 -7.16
N PRO A 183 -4.95 -7.40 -8.28
CA PRO A 183 -5.24 -7.91 -9.61
C PRO A 183 -5.24 -9.44 -9.69
N ALA A 184 -6.27 -10.00 -10.33
CA ALA A 184 -6.34 -11.40 -10.70
C ALA A 184 -6.08 -11.57 -12.20
N VAL A 185 -5.11 -12.39 -12.56
CA VAL A 185 -4.72 -12.70 -13.94
C VAL A 185 -5.00 -14.17 -14.26
N ASN A 186 -5.36 -14.46 -15.50
CA ASN A 186 -5.45 -15.84 -15.98
C ASN A 186 -4.09 -16.35 -16.51
N GLN A 187 -4.05 -17.63 -16.90
CA GLN A 187 -2.88 -18.28 -17.51
C GLN A 187 -2.41 -17.64 -18.83
N THR A 188 -3.22 -16.77 -19.43
CA THR A 188 -2.92 -16.05 -20.67
C THR A 188 -2.64 -14.55 -20.46
N THR A 189 -2.31 -14.16 -19.22
CA THR A 189 -1.92 -12.80 -18.78
C THR A 189 -2.98 -11.70 -18.90
N PHE A 190 -4.23 -12.05 -19.21
CA PHE A 190 -5.33 -11.09 -19.18
C PHE A 190 -5.82 -10.88 -17.76
N VAL A 191 -5.98 -9.61 -17.39
CA VAL A 191 -6.62 -9.20 -16.14
C VAL A 191 -8.09 -9.59 -16.22
N GLN A 192 -8.53 -10.46 -15.30
CA GLN A 192 -9.92 -10.87 -15.17
C GLN A 192 -10.69 -9.97 -14.20
N GLY A 193 -9.96 -9.32 -13.28
CA GLY A 193 -10.53 -8.50 -12.23
C GLY A 193 -9.59 -8.42 -11.03
N TYR A 194 -10.13 -8.54 -9.83
CA TYR A 194 -9.36 -8.55 -8.58
C TYR A 194 -9.76 -9.74 -7.70
N CYS A 195 -8.87 -10.17 -6.80
CA CYS A 195 -9.23 -11.17 -5.81
C CYS A 195 -9.94 -10.52 -4.62
N ASP A 196 -11.21 -10.87 -4.40
CA ASP A 196 -11.99 -10.39 -3.28
C ASP A 196 -11.46 -10.98 -1.95
N PRO A 197 -11.11 -10.16 -0.95
CA PRO A 197 -10.48 -10.65 0.27
C PRO A 197 -11.36 -11.49 1.20
N GLN A 198 -12.69 -11.37 1.11
CA GLN A 198 -13.61 -12.15 1.97
C GLN A 198 -13.90 -13.52 1.39
N THR A 199 -14.08 -13.58 0.07
CA THR A 199 -14.52 -14.79 -0.63
C THR A 199 -13.36 -15.56 -1.26
N GLY A 200 -12.21 -14.92 -1.49
CA GLY A 200 -11.10 -15.48 -2.25
C GLY A 200 -11.42 -15.69 -3.73
N GLN A 201 -12.55 -15.16 -4.21
CA GLN A 201 -12.99 -15.29 -5.59
C GLN A 201 -12.49 -14.14 -6.45
N VAL A 202 -12.31 -14.39 -7.74
CA VAL A 202 -12.02 -13.35 -8.71
C VAL A 202 -13.32 -12.64 -9.06
N VAL A 203 -13.40 -11.35 -8.74
CA VAL A 203 -14.53 -10.49 -9.10
C VAL A 203 -14.15 -9.71 -10.37
N PRO A 204 -14.98 -9.73 -11.43
CA PRO A 204 -14.69 -8.99 -12.65
C PRO A 204 -14.47 -7.50 -12.39
N ALA A 205 -13.44 -6.94 -13.03
CA ALA A 205 -13.31 -5.50 -13.15
C ALA A 205 -14.42 -5.01 -14.09
N HIS A 206 -15.58 -4.65 -13.55
CA HIS A 206 -16.65 -4.06 -14.35
C HIS A 206 -16.11 -2.82 -15.07
N GLN A 207 -16.24 -2.80 -16.40
CA GLN A 207 -16.01 -1.63 -17.26
C GLN A 207 -17.16 -0.64 -17.14
#